data_AF-H4F4L8-F1
#
_entry.id   AF-H4F4L8-F1
#
_cell.length_a   1.000
_cell.length_b   1.000
_cell.length_c   1.000
_cell.angle_alpha   90.00
_cell.angle_beta   90.00
_cell.angle_gamma   90.00
#
_symmetry.space_group_name_H-M   'P 1'
#
loop_
_entity.id
_entity.type
_entity.pdbx_description
1 polymer ?
#
loop_
_entity_poly.entity_id
_entity_poly.type
_entity_poly.pdbx_seq_one_letter_code
_entity_poly.pdbx_strand_id
1 'polypeptide(L)'
;MLIRTYADIESLKGIDALSPAEKKLIEGCKRGELTTLGNGTRPKRPSKARTIRADLLRYLILGGCEQCRLHEKGVQLEGAWIVGELDLSFASAKGAVRLLRCAFAEPIVADQANFDRLVLNGSSLPSLNAQGATIKGHAFLRKLKSTGEVSFVGTEIGGQLTAEEAELNGGEGSALNAQGATIRGGVFLDNLKGIGEVSFSGAEIGGQLSCDGAELHGGEGEA
;
A
#
# COMPACT_ATOMS: atom_id res chain seq x y z
N MET A 1 4.15 -14.85 -16.96
CA MET A 1 4.19 -13.75 -17.94
C MET A 1 3.89 -12.45 -17.20
N LEU A 2 4.62 -11.37 -17.46
CA LEU A 2 4.47 -10.09 -16.77
C LEU A 2 3.51 -9.18 -17.54
N ILE A 3 2.45 -8.70 -16.90
CA ILE A 3 1.45 -7.79 -17.48
C ILE A 3 1.97 -6.36 -17.48
N ARG A 4 2.20 -5.78 -18.66
CA ARG A 4 2.61 -4.37 -18.82
C ARG A 4 1.63 -3.59 -19.70
N THR A 5 0.90 -4.28 -20.56
CA THR A 5 -0.01 -3.72 -21.56
C THR A 5 -1.35 -4.43 -21.53
N TYR A 6 -2.36 -3.86 -22.19
CA TYR A 6 -3.65 -4.53 -22.37
C TYR A 6 -3.54 -5.78 -23.26
N ALA A 7 -2.65 -5.76 -24.26
CA ALA A 7 -2.40 -6.92 -25.11
C ALA A 7 -1.85 -8.11 -24.30
N ASP A 8 -1.03 -7.86 -23.28
CA ASP A 8 -0.58 -8.92 -22.37
C ASP A 8 -1.78 -9.56 -21.68
N ILE A 9 -2.74 -8.75 -21.21
CA ILE A 9 -3.98 -9.23 -20.58
C ILE A 9 -4.81 -10.09 -21.55
N GLU A 10 -4.99 -9.64 -22.79
CA GLU A 10 -5.75 -10.36 -23.82
C GLU A 10 -5.08 -11.67 -24.25
N SER A 11 -3.75 -11.73 -24.15
CA SER A 11 -2.98 -12.94 -24.48
C SER A 11 -3.05 -14.03 -23.40
N LEU A 12 -3.53 -13.69 -22.18
CA LEU A 12 -3.66 -14.64 -21.07
C LEU A 12 -4.68 -15.75 -21.37
N LYS A 13 -4.22 -17.00 -21.36
CA LYS A 13 -5.03 -18.19 -21.70
C LYS A 13 -4.71 -19.36 -20.78
N GLY A 14 -5.58 -20.37 -20.80
CA GLY A 14 -5.40 -21.60 -20.03
C GLY A 14 -5.28 -21.33 -18.53
N ILE A 15 -4.20 -21.82 -17.92
CA ILE A 15 -3.94 -21.65 -16.48
C ILE A 15 -3.61 -20.19 -16.09
N ASP A 16 -3.12 -19.39 -17.03
CA ASP A 16 -2.74 -17.98 -16.83
C ASP A 16 -3.89 -17.01 -17.11
N ALA A 17 -5.02 -17.51 -17.62
CA ALA A 17 -6.22 -16.72 -17.91
C ALA A 17 -6.65 -15.93 -16.67
N LEU A 18 -7.17 -14.70 -16.90
CA LEU A 18 -7.66 -13.87 -15.81
C LEU A 18 -8.63 -14.63 -14.91
N SER A 19 -8.34 -14.60 -13.61
CA SER A 19 -9.21 -15.18 -12.60
C SER A 19 -10.53 -14.40 -12.48
N PRO A 20 -11.59 -14.98 -11.90
CA PRO A 20 -12.80 -14.24 -11.59
C PRO A 20 -12.54 -13.00 -10.70
N ALA A 21 -11.56 -13.09 -9.79
CA ALA A 21 -11.17 -11.97 -8.93
C ALA A 21 -10.56 -10.81 -9.73
N GLU A 22 -9.67 -11.13 -10.67
CA GLU A 22 -8.99 -10.16 -11.52
C GLU A 22 -9.97 -9.47 -12.48
N LYS A 23 -10.88 -10.25 -13.10
CA LYS A 23 -11.96 -9.69 -13.94
C LYS A 23 -12.83 -8.74 -13.14
N LYS A 24 -13.21 -9.12 -11.90
CA LYS A 24 -14.01 -8.27 -11.02
C LYS A 24 -13.30 -6.97 -10.69
N LEU A 25 -11.99 -7.02 -10.41
CA LEU A 25 -11.18 -5.84 -10.14
C LEU A 25 -11.11 -4.90 -11.35
N ILE A 26 -10.88 -5.43 -12.56
CA ILE A 26 -10.86 -4.64 -13.79
C ILE A 26 -12.18 -3.87 -13.95
N GLU A 27 -13.32 -4.55 -13.81
CA GLU A 27 -14.64 -3.92 -13.93
C GLU A 27 -14.91 -2.90 -12.83
N GLY A 28 -14.53 -3.18 -11.58
CA GLY A 28 -14.64 -2.21 -10.49
C GLY A 28 -13.81 -0.95 -10.73
N CYS A 29 -12.59 -1.10 -11.25
CA CYS A 29 -11.71 0.02 -11.59
C CYS A 29 -12.25 0.88 -12.76
N LYS A 30 -12.88 0.25 -13.76
CA LYS A 30 -13.57 0.98 -14.84
C LYS A 30 -14.77 1.78 -14.33
N ARG A 31 -15.48 1.27 -13.32
CA ARG A 31 -16.68 1.89 -12.74
C ARG A 31 -16.39 2.82 -11.56
N GLY A 32 -15.16 2.85 -11.05
CA GLY A 32 -14.80 3.61 -9.85
C GLY A 32 -15.47 3.07 -8.57
N GLU A 33 -15.78 1.78 -8.55
CA GLU A 33 -16.47 1.09 -7.45
C GLU A 33 -15.47 0.29 -6.60
N LEU A 34 -15.78 0.14 -5.31
CA LEU A 34 -15.01 -0.73 -4.42
C LEU A 34 -15.15 -2.19 -4.86
N THR A 35 -14.02 -2.82 -5.16
CA THR A 35 -13.97 -4.27 -5.43
C THR A 35 -13.72 -5.03 -4.14
N THR A 36 -14.77 -5.62 -3.57
CA THR A 36 -14.65 -6.53 -2.42
C THR A 36 -14.46 -7.98 -2.89
N LEU A 37 -13.37 -8.62 -2.47
CA LEU A 37 -13.08 -10.04 -2.73
C LEU A 37 -13.33 -10.91 -1.50
N GLY A 38 -13.92 -12.09 -1.71
CA GLY A 38 -14.38 -12.95 -0.62
C GLY A 38 -15.42 -12.23 0.25
N ASN A 39 -15.21 -12.26 1.57
CA ASN A 39 -16.01 -11.55 2.57
C ASN A 39 -15.43 -10.17 2.94
N GLY A 40 -14.46 -9.66 2.19
CA GLY A 40 -13.81 -8.37 2.45
C GLY A 40 -12.89 -8.34 3.68
N THR A 41 -12.68 -9.44 4.40
CA THR A 41 -11.69 -9.50 5.49
C THR A 41 -10.29 -9.81 4.97
N ARG A 42 -9.23 -9.55 5.73
CA ARG A 42 -7.86 -9.88 5.26
C ARG A 42 -7.69 -11.40 5.06
N PRO A 43 -7.32 -11.89 3.85
CA PRO A 43 -7.14 -13.32 3.63
C PRO A 43 -5.90 -13.83 4.37
N LYS A 44 -5.97 -15.06 4.89
CA LYS A 44 -4.83 -15.75 5.53
C LYS A 44 -3.97 -16.57 4.56
N ARG A 45 -4.50 -16.89 3.38
CA ARG A 45 -3.86 -17.71 2.34
C ARG A 45 -4.42 -17.35 0.95
N PRO A 46 -3.68 -17.61 -0.14
CA PRO A 46 -4.18 -17.37 -1.49
C PRO A 46 -5.36 -18.27 -1.85
N SER A 47 -6.20 -17.81 -2.79
CA SER A 47 -7.26 -18.60 -3.40
C SER A 47 -7.69 -17.98 -4.73
N LYS A 48 -8.22 -18.77 -5.66
CA LYS A 48 -8.69 -18.27 -6.98
C LYS A 48 -9.72 -17.13 -6.89
N ALA A 49 -10.48 -17.05 -5.79
CA ALA A 49 -11.50 -16.02 -5.58
C ALA A 49 -10.97 -14.70 -5.00
N ARG A 50 -9.70 -14.68 -4.55
CA ARG A 50 -9.11 -13.53 -3.83
C ARG A 50 -7.74 -13.12 -4.35
N THR A 51 -7.08 -13.97 -5.12
CA THR A 51 -5.73 -13.72 -5.61
C THR A 51 -5.73 -12.78 -6.81
N ILE A 52 -4.92 -11.73 -6.72
CA ILE A 52 -4.65 -10.75 -7.78
C ILE A 52 -3.14 -10.73 -8.02
N ARG A 53 -2.72 -10.81 -9.28
CA ARG A 53 -1.30 -10.64 -9.61
C ARG A 53 -0.87 -9.18 -9.47
N ALA A 54 0.31 -8.96 -8.93
CA ALA A 54 0.85 -7.62 -8.68
C ALA A 54 1.10 -6.83 -9.97
N ASP A 55 1.42 -7.49 -11.08
CA ASP A 55 1.62 -6.85 -12.38
C ASP A 55 0.31 -6.32 -13.00
N LEU A 56 -0.78 -7.06 -12.87
CA LEU A 56 -2.13 -6.56 -13.19
C LEU A 56 -2.49 -5.38 -12.28
N LEU A 57 -2.24 -5.51 -10.98
CA LEU A 57 -2.53 -4.45 -10.03
C LEU A 57 -1.74 -3.18 -10.36
N ARG A 58 -0.45 -3.29 -10.66
CA ARG A 58 0.40 -2.19 -11.15
C ARG A 58 -0.19 -1.57 -12.39
N TYR A 59 -0.50 -2.36 -13.42
CA TYR A 59 -1.10 -1.86 -14.67
C TYR A 59 -2.37 -1.03 -14.41
N LEU A 60 -3.23 -1.49 -13.50
CA LEU A 60 -4.44 -0.75 -13.11
C LEU A 60 -4.11 0.51 -12.30
N ILE A 61 -3.18 0.46 -11.35
CA ILE A 61 -2.75 1.63 -10.56
C ILE A 61 -2.22 2.75 -11.47
N LEU A 62 -1.52 2.41 -12.55
CA LEU A 62 -1.04 3.38 -13.55
C LEU A 62 -2.14 3.96 -14.45
N GLY A 63 -3.38 3.48 -14.30
CA GLY A 63 -4.56 4.00 -15.01
C GLY A 63 -4.96 3.21 -16.25
N GLY A 64 -4.29 2.10 -16.55
CA GLY A 64 -4.55 1.24 -17.69
C GLY A 64 -4.12 1.86 -19.02
N CYS A 65 -4.97 1.76 -20.04
CA CYS A 65 -4.75 2.34 -21.37
C CYS A 65 -6.09 2.80 -21.97
N GLU A 66 -6.14 3.24 -23.22
CA GLU A 66 -7.40 3.67 -23.85
C GLU A 66 -8.47 2.56 -23.88
N GLN A 67 -8.05 1.32 -24.11
CA GLN A 67 -8.92 0.13 -24.14
C GLN A 67 -9.39 -0.30 -22.74
N CYS A 68 -8.70 0.14 -21.69
CA CYS A 68 -9.04 -0.11 -20.30
C CYS A 68 -8.86 1.17 -19.49
N ARG A 69 -9.70 2.17 -19.79
CA ARG A 69 -9.62 3.47 -19.13
C ARG A 69 -10.18 3.34 -17.72
N LEU A 70 -9.33 3.56 -16.72
CA LEU A 70 -9.77 3.63 -15.34
C LEU A 70 -10.53 4.92 -15.03
N HIS A 71 -11.53 4.80 -14.16
CA HIS A 71 -12.21 5.92 -13.51
C HIS A 71 -11.20 6.72 -12.67
N GLU A 72 -11.37 8.03 -12.58
CA GLU A 72 -10.54 8.97 -11.82
C GLU A 72 -10.44 8.68 -10.31
N LYS A 73 -11.30 7.81 -9.76
CA LYS A 73 -11.21 7.35 -8.36
C LYS A 73 -10.01 6.44 -8.12
N GLY A 74 -9.39 5.88 -9.17
CA GLY A 74 -8.27 4.96 -9.08
C GLY A 74 -8.68 3.56 -8.63
N VAL A 75 -7.74 2.84 -8.01
CA VAL A 75 -7.92 1.45 -7.60
C VAL A 75 -8.51 1.39 -6.20
N GLN A 76 -9.65 0.70 -6.07
CA GLN A 76 -10.34 0.45 -4.81
C GLN A 76 -10.57 -1.04 -4.66
N LEU A 77 -9.74 -1.68 -3.85
CA LEU A 77 -9.70 -3.12 -3.67
C LEU A 77 -9.70 -3.48 -2.19
N GLU A 78 -10.47 -4.50 -1.86
CA GLU A 78 -10.57 -4.99 -0.50
C GLU A 78 -10.58 -6.52 -0.40
N GLY A 79 -9.84 -7.07 0.58
CA GLY A 79 -9.85 -8.50 0.87
C GLY A 79 -9.08 -9.35 -0.15
N ALA A 80 -8.11 -8.76 -0.85
CA ALA A 80 -7.31 -9.45 -1.85
C ALA A 80 -6.07 -10.12 -1.26
N TRP A 81 -5.61 -11.20 -1.89
CA TRP A 81 -4.25 -11.73 -1.73
C TRP A 81 -3.44 -11.30 -2.95
N ILE A 82 -2.42 -10.46 -2.77
CA ILE A 82 -1.57 -10.00 -3.85
C ILE A 82 -0.37 -10.94 -3.94
N VAL A 83 -0.09 -11.44 -5.15
CA VAL A 83 1.03 -12.31 -5.45
C VAL A 83 1.96 -11.66 -6.47
N GLY A 84 3.25 -11.78 -6.24
CA GLY A 84 4.30 -11.04 -6.93
C GLY A 84 4.60 -9.70 -6.24
N GLU A 85 5.79 -9.18 -6.49
CA GLU A 85 6.20 -7.87 -6.00
C GLU A 85 5.40 -6.77 -6.70
N LEU A 86 4.82 -5.86 -5.90
CA LEU A 86 4.18 -4.65 -6.41
C LEU A 86 5.22 -3.53 -6.47
N ASP A 87 5.96 -3.49 -7.57
CA ASP A 87 6.85 -2.39 -7.89
C ASP A 87 6.05 -1.22 -8.48
N LEU A 88 6.22 -0.03 -7.92
CA LEU A 88 5.66 1.28 -8.23
C LEU A 88 6.76 2.34 -8.30
N SER A 89 8.03 1.93 -8.40
CA SER A 89 9.17 2.84 -8.45
C SER A 89 9.03 3.85 -9.59
N PHE A 90 9.22 5.13 -9.28
CA PHE A 90 9.09 6.28 -10.19
C PHE A 90 7.72 6.41 -10.89
N ALA A 91 6.71 5.67 -10.42
CA ALA A 91 5.39 5.67 -11.04
C ALA A 91 4.55 6.88 -10.61
N SER A 92 3.55 7.22 -11.41
CA SER A 92 2.44 8.09 -11.00
C SER A 92 1.13 7.31 -11.02
N ALA A 93 0.54 7.11 -9.85
CA ALA A 93 -0.75 6.46 -9.72
C ALA A 93 -1.88 7.35 -10.26
N LYS A 94 -2.84 6.74 -10.95
CA LYS A 94 -4.06 7.42 -11.39
C LYS A 94 -5.10 7.35 -10.28
N GLY A 95 -5.39 8.50 -9.66
CA GLY A 95 -6.37 8.58 -8.57
C GLY A 95 -5.85 7.97 -7.26
N ALA A 96 -6.79 7.57 -6.39
CA ALA A 96 -6.44 6.97 -5.10
C ALA A 96 -6.03 5.50 -5.25
N VAL A 97 -5.05 5.07 -4.45
CA VAL A 97 -4.68 3.66 -4.29
C VAL A 97 -5.20 3.20 -2.93
N ARG A 98 -6.32 2.47 -2.94
CA ARG A 98 -6.99 1.94 -1.74
C ARG A 98 -6.95 0.43 -1.76
N LEU A 99 -6.02 -0.15 -1.00
CA LEU A 99 -5.81 -1.59 -0.85
C LEU A 99 -6.12 -1.97 0.60
N LEU A 100 -7.40 -2.18 0.87
CA LEU A 100 -7.95 -2.36 2.21
C LEU A 100 -7.96 -3.83 2.58
N ARG A 101 -7.46 -4.19 3.77
CA ARG A 101 -7.52 -5.58 4.25
C ARG A 101 -7.00 -6.56 3.20
N CYS A 102 -5.95 -6.19 2.49
CA CYS A 102 -5.25 -7.04 1.54
C CYS A 102 -4.08 -7.74 2.23
N ALA A 103 -3.65 -8.89 1.72
CA ALA A 103 -2.42 -9.54 2.15
C ALA A 103 -1.47 -9.60 0.96
N PHE A 104 -0.22 -9.16 1.13
CA PHE A 104 0.83 -9.23 0.13
C PHE A 104 1.77 -10.38 0.50
N ALA A 105 2.11 -11.23 -0.47
CA ALA A 105 3.12 -12.27 -0.27
C ALA A 105 4.55 -11.70 -0.40
N GLU A 106 4.72 -10.61 -1.15
CA GLU A 106 5.99 -9.92 -1.42
C GLU A 106 5.92 -8.44 -1.02
N PRO A 107 7.05 -7.73 -0.88
CA PRO A 107 7.09 -6.30 -0.57
C PRO A 107 6.35 -5.40 -1.58
N ILE A 108 6.01 -4.19 -1.12
CA ILE A 108 5.63 -3.08 -2.00
C ILE A 108 6.83 -2.16 -2.15
N VAL A 109 7.25 -1.94 -3.39
CA VAL A 109 8.29 -0.97 -3.73
C VAL A 109 7.61 0.23 -4.39
N ALA A 110 7.78 1.41 -3.85
CA ALA A 110 7.15 2.66 -4.27
C ALA A 110 8.13 3.83 -4.14
N ASP A 111 9.42 3.56 -4.35
CA ASP A 111 10.49 4.55 -4.38
C ASP A 111 10.16 5.65 -5.40
N GLN A 112 10.23 6.92 -5.00
CA GLN A 112 9.97 8.08 -5.86
C GLN A 112 8.58 8.06 -6.55
N ALA A 113 7.60 7.34 -5.97
CA ALA A 113 6.26 7.22 -6.55
C ALA A 113 5.38 8.44 -6.23
N ASN A 114 4.38 8.69 -7.08
CA ASN A 114 3.42 9.77 -6.91
C ASN A 114 2.01 9.22 -6.68
N PHE A 115 1.36 9.66 -5.61
CA PHE A 115 0.01 9.24 -5.23
C PHE A 115 -0.89 10.44 -4.93
N ASP A 116 -2.15 10.38 -5.37
CA ASP A 116 -3.16 11.31 -4.84
C ASP A 116 -3.51 10.94 -3.38
N ARG A 117 -3.56 9.63 -3.07
CA ARG A 117 -3.77 9.07 -1.73
C ARG A 117 -3.31 7.62 -1.70
N LEU A 118 -2.62 7.22 -0.64
CA LEU A 118 -2.23 5.82 -0.38
C LEU A 118 -2.96 5.29 0.86
N VAL A 119 -3.72 4.20 0.72
CA VAL A 119 -4.47 3.61 1.83
C VAL A 119 -4.24 2.11 1.87
N LEU A 120 -3.59 1.64 2.93
CA LEU A 120 -3.28 0.24 3.22
C LEU A 120 -3.97 -0.27 4.51
N ASN A 121 -5.05 0.39 4.92
CA ASN A 121 -5.73 0.09 6.18
C ASN A 121 -6.10 -1.40 6.30
N GLY A 122 -5.71 -2.00 7.42
CA GLY A 122 -5.99 -3.39 7.77
C GLY A 122 -5.27 -4.40 6.88
N SER A 123 -4.35 -3.99 6.01
CA SER A 123 -3.59 -4.88 5.13
C SER A 123 -2.41 -5.54 5.86
N SER A 124 -1.77 -6.53 5.26
CA SER A 124 -0.51 -7.12 5.74
C SER A 124 0.48 -7.25 4.60
N LEU A 125 1.74 -6.92 4.85
CA LEU A 125 2.80 -6.96 3.84
C LEU A 125 4.16 -7.26 4.50
N PRO A 126 5.14 -7.80 3.76
CA PRO A 126 6.49 -7.97 4.31
C PRO A 126 7.16 -6.64 4.62
N SER A 127 7.22 -5.71 3.65
CA SER A 127 7.76 -4.35 3.84
C SER A 127 7.20 -3.37 2.80
N LEU A 128 7.26 -2.07 3.11
CA LEU A 128 6.89 -0.98 2.22
C LEU A 128 8.07 -0.03 2.09
N ASN A 129 8.61 0.11 0.88
CA ASN A 129 9.55 1.19 0.56
C ASN A 129 8.79 2.30 -0.18
N ALA A 130 8.49 3.42 0.46
CA ALA A 130 7.93 4.61 -0.18
C ALA A 130 8.91 5.79 -0.13
N GLN A 131 10.22 5.54 -0.10
CA GLN A 131 11.23 6.58 0.01
C GLN A 131 11.11 7.60 -1.14
N GLY A 132 11.21 8.89 -0.83
CA GLY A 132 11.07 9.98 -1.80
C GLY A 132 9.70 10.12 -2.46
N ALA A 133 8.70 9.33 -2.06
CA ALA A 133 7.37 9.40 -2.65
C ALA A 133 6.67 10.74 -2.35
N THR A 134 5.87 11.22 -3.30
CA THR A 134 4.96 12.36 -3.12
C THR A 134 3.53 11.87 -2.99
N ILE A 135 2.89 12.17 -1.87
CA ILE A 135 1.50 11.81 -1.57
C ILE A 135 0.70 13.11 -1.38
N LYS A 136 -0.05 13.53 -2.40
CA LYS A 136 -0.79 14.81 -2.38
C LYS A 136 -1.77 14.90 -1.21
N GLY A 137 -2.46 13.80 -0.93
CA GLY A 137 -3.40 13.66 0.17
C GLY A 137 -2.76 12.97 1.36
N HIS A 138 -3.28 11.81 1.72
CA HIS A 138 -2.94 11.13 2.97
C HIS A 138 -2.32 9.76 2.72
N ALA A 139 -1.47 9.34 3.66
CA ALA A 139 -0.99 7.98 3.81
C ALA A 139 -1.68 7.33 5.02
N PHE A 140 -2.59 6.39 4.75
CA PHE A 140 -3.38 5.73 5.79
C PHE A 140 -3.01 4.25 5.92
N LEU A 141 -2.41 3.90 7.06
CA LEU A 141 -1.89 2.57 7.41
C LEU A 141 -2.53 2.01 8.69
N ARG A 142 -3.76 2.41 9.00
CA ARG A 142 -4.44 1.98 10.24
C ARG A 142 -4.56 0.46 10.29
N LYS A 143 -4.24 -0.19 11.40
CA LYS A 143 -4.27 -1.65 11.56
C LYS A 143 -3.42 -2.41 10.51
N LEU A 144 -2.43 -1.76 9.90
CA LEU A 144 -1.47 -2.40 9.02
C LEU A 144 -0.65 -3.42 9.83
N LYS A 145 -0.29 -4.54 9.20
CA LYS A 145 0.70 -5.48 9.74
C LYS A 145 1.92 -5.55 8.84
N SER A 146 3.12 -5.32 9.39
CA SER A 146 4.39 -5.44 8.66
C SER A 146 5.35 -6.35 9.42
N THR A 147 6.15 -7.12 8.68
CA THR A 147 7.24 -7.97 9.22
C THR A 147 8.64 -7.47 8.82
N GLY A 148 8.71 -6.28 8.25
CA GLY A 148 9.90 -5.52 7.95
C GLY A 148 9.59 -4.03 7.90
N GLU A 149 10.57 -3.23 7.48
CA GLU A 149 10.49 -1.77 7.51
C GLU A 149 9.30 -1.22 6.70
N VAL A 150 8.63 -0.22 7.28
CA VAL A 150 7.72 0.69 6.58
C VAL A 150 8.43 2.04 6.42
N SER A 151 8.92 2.33 5.23
CA SER A 151 9.78 3.47 4.92
C SER A 151 9.02 4.58 4.20
N PHE A 152 9.12 5.80 4.74
CA PHE A 152 8.65 7.09 4.24
C PHE A 152 9.78 8.13 4.24
N VAL A 153 11.04 7.69 4.20
CA VAL A 153 12.21 8.59 4.20
C VAL A 153 12.09 9.61 3.07
N GLY A 154 12.25 10.89 3.40
CA GLY A 154 12.22 11.99 2.43
C GLY A 154 10.89 12.15 1.68
N THR A 155 9.78 11.61 2.20
CA THR A 155 8.47 11.74 1.54
C THR A 155 7.84 13.10 1.73
N GLU A 156 7.05 13.55 0.75
CA GLU A 156 6.18 14.69 0.88
C GLU A 156 4.72 14.23 1.00
N ILE A 157 4.08 14.48 2.14
CA ILE A 157 2.68 14.13 2.41
C ILE A 157 1.87 15.42 2.61
N GLY A 158 0.98 15.72 1.68
CA GLY A 158 0.16 16.94 1.72
C GLY A 158 -0.94 16.94 2.78
N GLY A 159 -1.23 15.78 3.36
CA GLY A 159 -2.19 15.56 4.44
C GLY A 159 -1.54 14.83 5.62
N GLN A 160 -2.20 13.78 6.10
CA GLN A 160 -1.81 13.06 7.31
C GLN A 160 -1.10 11.74 6.99
N LEU A 161 -0.19 11.34 7.88
CA LEU A 161 0.31 9.97 7.99
C LEU A 161 -0.34 9.31 9.21
N THR A 162 -0.99 8.16 9.04
CA THR A 162 -1.62 7.45 10.16
C THR A 162 -1.18 5.99 10.20
N ALA A 163 -0.75 5.50 11.35
CA ALA A 163 -0.49 4.09 11.63
C ALA A 163 -1.20 3.64 12.92
N GLU A 164 -2.35 4.24 13.23
CA GLU A 164 -3.18 3.91 14.39
C GLU A 164 -3.50 2.41 14.44
N GLU A 165 -3.34 1.77 15.60
CA GLU A 165 -3.52 0.34 15.83
C GLU A 165 -2.69 -0.58 14.90
N ALA A 166 -1.64 -0.08 14.25
CA ALA A 166 -0.78 -0.92 13.41
C ALA A 166 0.14 -1.80 14.25
N GLU A 167 0.56 -2.93 13.68
CA GLU A 167 1.59 -3.82 14.22
C GLU A 167 2.76 -3.84 13.24
N LEU A 168 3.81 -3.09 13.54
CA LEU A 168 4.97 -2.91 12.67
C LEU A 168 6.20 -3.56 13.32
N ASN A 169 6.72 -4.61 12.71
CA ASN A 169 7.95 -5.25 13.14
C ASN A 169 9.01 -5.04 12.06
N GLY A 170 9.99 -4.18 12.32
CA GLY A 170 11.11 -3.86 11.44
C GLY A 170 12.12 -4.98 11.25
N GLY A 171 11.98 -6.10 11.96
CA GLY A 171 12.99 -7.15 12.02
C GLY A 171 14.26 -6.61 12.70
N GLU A 172 15.36 -6.58 11.94
CA GLU A 172 16.65 -6.01 12.40
C GLU A 172 16.76 -4.50 12.14
N GLY A 173 15.77 -3.89 11.48
CA GLY A 173 15.76 -2.47 11.12
C GLY A 173 14.66 -1.65 11.80
N SER A 174 14.33 -0.50 11.22
CA SER A 174 13.26 0.37 11.72
C SER A 174 11.87 -0.26 11.48
N ALA A 175 10.96 -0.11 12.43
CA ALA A 175 9.55 -0.47 12.25
C ALA A 175 8.83 0.53 11.33
N LEU A 176 9.08 1.82 11.56
CA LEU A 176 8.56 2.94 10.77
C LEU A 176 9.67 3.98 10.62
N ASN A 177 10.07 4.27 9.40
CA ASN A 177 11.13 5.23 9.12
C ASN A 177 10.57 6.40 8.29
N ALA A 178 10.36 7.56 8.89
CA ALA A 178 9.91 8.78 8.23
C ALA A 178 10.96 9.90 8.32
N GLN A 179 12.25 9.54 8.34
CA GLN A 179 13.34 10.51 8.40
C GLN A 179 13.28 11.51 7.25
N GLY A 180 13.43 12.80 7.55
CA GLY A 180 13.39 13.87 6.55
C GLY A 180 12.05 14.03 5.82
N ALA A 181 10.97 13.37 6.27
CA ALA A 181 9.66 13.50 5.65
C ALA A 181 9.05 14.89 5.93
N THR A 182 8.36 15.46 4.96
CA THR A 182 7.52 16.66 5.12
C THR A 182 6.06 16.24 5.14
N ILE A 183 5.39 16.41 6.28
CA ILE A 183 3.99 16.02 6.49
C ILE A 183 3.20 17.27 6.85
N ARG A 184 2.38 17.77 5.93
CA ARG A 184 1.65 19.04 6.14
C ARG A 184 0.55 18.94 7.19
N GLY A 185 -0.02 17.75 7.38
CA GLY A 185 -0.98 17.45 8.42
C GLY A 185 -0.34 16.88 9.69
N GLY A 186 -1.13 16.14 10.47
CA GLY A 186 -0.64 15.43 11.65
C GLY A 186 -0.17 14.00 11.34
N VAL A 187 0.59 13.46 12.29
CA VAL A 187 1.02 12.07 12.38
C VAL A 187 0.26 11.41 13.53
N PHE A 188 -0.42 10.30 13.27
CA PHE A 188 -1.23 9.59 14.27
C PHE A 188 -0.80 8.14 14.37
N LEU A 189 -0.20 7.77 15.49
CA LEU A 189 0.36 6.46 15.82
C LEU A 189 -0.33 5.87 17.06
N ASP A 190 -1.56 6.30 17.35
CA ASP A 190 -2.24 5.91 18.58
C ASP A 190 -2.44 4.38 18.59
N ASN A 191 -2.08 3.74 19.70
CA ASN A 191 -2.09 2.29 19.88
C ASN A 191 -1.23 1.52 18.86
N LEU A 192 -0.22 2.15 18.25
CA LEU A 192 0.80 1.49 17.44
C LEU A 192 1.59 0.48 18.30
N LYS A 193 1.86 -0.71 17.75
CA LYS A 193 2.82 -1.67 18.30
C LYS A 193 4.02 -1.75 17.36
N GLY A 194 5.15 -1.17 17.78
CA GLY A 194 6.40 -1.11 17.01
C GLY A 194 7.50 -1.99 17.62
N ILE A 195 8.13 -2.83 16.80
CA ILE A 195 9.37 -3.55 17.14
C ILE A 195 10.44 -3.14 16.13
N GLY A 196 11.53 -2.51 16.60
CA GLY A 196 12.48 -1.74 15.79
C GLY A 196 12.25 -0.23 15.94
N GLU A 197 13.21 0.58 15.48
CA GLU A 197 13.17 2.04 15.58
C GLU A 197 11.91 2.64 14.93
N VAL A 198 11.31 3.64 15.58
CA VAL A 198 10.27 4.49 14.98
C VAL A 198 10.83 5.91 14.82
N SER A 199 11.30 6.22 13.62
CA SER A 199 12.13 7.40 13.36
C SER A 199 11.38 8.49 12.63
N PHE A 200 11.43 9.71 13.18
CA PHE A 200 10.99 10.96 12.54
C PHE A 200 12.13 11.98 12.50
N SER A 201 13.38 11.52 12.54
CA SER A 201 14.54 12.42 12.59
C SER A 201 14.56 13.35 11.38
N GLY A 202 14.64 14.66 11.64
CA GLY A 202 14.60 15.69 10.60
C GLY A 202 13.27 15.83 9.86
N ALA A 203 12.19 15.17 10.31
CA ALA A 203 10.88 15.32 9.70
C ALA A 203 10.23 16.67 10.08
N GLU A 204 9.53 17.28 9.12
CA GLU A 204 8.68 18.44 9.34
C GLU A 204 7.22 18.01 9.45
N ILE A 205 6.58 18.28 10.59
CA ILE A 205 5.18 17.91 10.82
C ILE A 205 4.39 19.19 11.09
N GLY A 206 3.48 19.53 10.18
CA GLY A 206 2.66 20.74 10.26
C GLY A 206 1.51 20.66 11.26
N GLY A 207 1.15 19.45 11.70
CA GLY A 207 0.13 19.19 12.71
C GLY A 207 0.68 18.50 13.96
N GLN A 208 -0.22 17.86 14.71
CA GLN A 208 0.13 17.08 15.90
C GLN A 208 0.83 15.77 15.50
N LEU A 209 1.84 15.36 16.27
CA LEU A 209 2.28 13.97 16.35
C LEU A 209 1.62 13.36 17.60
N SER A 210 0.78 12.34 17.40
CA SER A 210 0.11 11.59 18.46
C SER A 210 0.64 10.17 18.48
N CYS A 211 0.97 9.66 19.66
CA CYS A 211 1.41 8.30 19.90
C CYS A 211 0.74 7.75 21.18
N ASP A 212 -0.51 8.15 21.41
CA ASP A 212 -1.23 7.78 22.63
C ASP A 212 -1.43 6.27 22.69
N GLY A 213 -1.06 5.66 23.82
CA GLY A 213 -1.08 4.21 23.98
C GLY A 213 -0.15 3.42 23.05
N ALA A 214 0.82 4.05 22.37
CA ALA A 214 1.79 3.33 21.55
C ALA A 214 2.75 2.48 22.40
N GLU A 215 3.01 1.26 21.96
CA GLU A 215 3.99 0.34 22.51
C GLU A 215 5.19 0.30 21.54
N LEU A 216 6.27 1.02 21.87
CA LEU A 216 7.47 1.12 21.02
C LEU A 216 8.63 0.39 21.68
N HIS A 217 9.18 -0.59 20.97
CA HIS A 217 10.33 -1.38 21.40
C HIS A 217 11.41 -1.25 20.33
N GLY A 218 12.52 -0.57 20.61
CA GLY A 218 13.63 -0.37 19.64
C GLY A 218 14.31 -1.65 19.13
N GLY A 219 13.88 -2.83 19.59
CA GLY A 219 14.54 -4.10 19.28
C GLY A 219 15.92 -4.14 19.94
N GLU A 220 16.97 -4.38 19.15
CA GLU A 220 18.37 -4.23 19.58
C GLU A 220 18.91 -2.79 19.44
N GLY A 221 18.11 -1.86 18.88
CA GLY A 221 18.47 -0.44 18.68
C GLY A 221 17.76 0.53 19.63
N GLU A 222 17.89 1.84 19.39
CA GLU A 222 17.18 2.88 20.15
C GLU A 222 15.69 2.93 19.77
N ALA A 223 14.83 3.13 20.78
CA ALA A 223 13.38 3.15 20.65
C ALA A 223 12.85 4.55 20.28
#